data_AF-A0A9E7ID92-F1
#
_entry.id   AF-A0A9E7ID92-F1
#
_cell.length_a   1.000
_cell.length_b   1.000
_cell.length_c   1.000
_cell.angle_alpha   90.00
_cell.angle_beta   90.00
_cell.angle_gamma   90.00
#
_symmetry.space_group_name_H-M   'P 1'
#
loop_
_entity.id
_entity.type
_entity.pdbx_description
1 polymer ?
#
loop_
_entity_poly.entity_id
_entity_poly.type
_entity_poly.pdbx_seq_one_letter_code
_entity_poly.pdbx_strand_id
1 'polypeptide(L)' 'MSDSQNCGQCGTKCRFGQACCGGRCVNVMYDPKNCGGCKKRCKKGTFCQYGMCSYA' A
#
# COMPACT_ATOMS: atom_id res chain seq x y z
N MET A 1 -14.02 7.22 -7.72
CA MET A 1 -12.86 8.09 -7.45
C MET A 1 -12.42 7.75 -6.03
N SER A 2 -11.30 7.06 -5.90
CA SER A 2 -10.74 6.66 -4.60
C SER A 2 -9.97 7.86 -4.04
N ASP A 3 -10.70 8.88 -3.60
CA ASP A 3 -10.10 10.05 -2.98
C ASP A 3 -9.42 9.65 -1.67
N SER A 4 -8.40 10.42 -1.26
CA SER A 4 -7.60 10.18 -0.04
C SER A 4 -8.42 9.96 1.25
N GLN A 5 -9.71 10.29 1.24
CA GLN A 5 -10.63 10.22 2.37
C GLN A 5 -11.65 9.07 2.29
N ASN A 6 -11.75 8.37 1.15
CA ASN A 6 -12.81 7.40 0.90
C ASN A 6 -12.23 6.08 0.37
N CYS A 7 -11.82 5.21 1.30
CA CYS A 7 -11.31 3.89 0.98
C CYS A 7 -12.32 2.78 1.30
N GLY A 8 -13.06 2.34 0.28
CA GLY A 8 -14.01 1.23 0.39
C GLY A 8 -15.34 1.60 1.03
N GLN A 9 -15.30 2.54 1.96
CA GLN A 9 -16.46 3.19 2.52
C GLN A 9 -16.21 4.70 2.61
N CYS A 10 -17.29 5.47 2.54
CA CYS A 10 -17.26 6.92 2.72
C CYS A 10 -16.71 7.26 4.12
N GLY A 11 -15.76 8.20 4.20
CA GLY A 11 -15.11 8.60 5.45
C GLY A 11 -13.97 7.67 5.93
N THR A 12 -13.63 6.62 5.18
CA THR A 12 -12.50 5.76 5.52
C THR A 12 -11.21 6.32 4.95
N LYS A 13 -10.46 7.07 5.75
CA LYS A 13 -9.14 7.59 5.41
C LYS A 13 -8.04 6.57 5.75
N CYS A 14 -7.21 6.22 4.78
CA CYS A 14 -6.02 5.42 5.05
C CYS A 14 -4.96 6.26 5.77
N ARG A 15 -4.29 5.66 6.76
CA ARG A 15 -3.19 6.34 7.50
C ARG A 15 -2.01 6.60 6.57
N PHE A 16 -1.12 7.48 7.00
CA PHE A 16 0.13 7.75 6.29
C PHE A 16 0.91 6.46 6.04
N GLY A 17 1.38 6.27 4.81
CA GLY A 17 2.04 5.04 4.37
C GLY A 17 1.10 3.87 4.03
N GLN A 18 -0.22 4.07 4.08
CA GLN A 18 -1.20 3.11 3.57
C GLN A 18 -1.84 3.64 2.29
N ALA A 19 -2.12 2.74 1.35
CA ALA A 19 -2.86 3.04 0.15
C ALA A 19 -4.23 2.35 0.17
N CYS A 20 -5.20 2.97 -0.49
CA CYS A 20 -6.51 2.38 -0.64
C CYS A 20 -6.52 1.33 -1.75
N CYS A 21 -6.67 0.06 -1.39
CA CYS A 21 -6.63 -1.05 -2.31
C CYS A 21 -7.90 -1.88 -2.21
N GLY A 22 -8.74 -1.82 -3.25
CA GLY A 22 -10.00 -2.57 -3.31
C GLY A 22 -10.95 -2.26 -2.14
N GLY A 23 -10.88 -1.05 -1.61
CA GLY A 23 -11.69 -0.62 -0.47
C GLY A 23 -11.16 -1.02 0.91
N ARG A 24 -9.88 -1.39 1.00
CA ARG A 24 -9.18 -1.61 2.26
C ARG A 24 -7.88 -0.83 2.28
N CYS A 25 -7.54 -0.28 3.43
CA CYS A 25 -6.24 0.34 3.64
C CYS A 25 -5.19 -0.75 3.83
N VAL A 26 -4.20 -0.77 2.94
CA VAL A 26 -3.06 -1.69 3.03
C VAL A 26 -1.78 -0.88 3.14
N ASN A 27 -0.85 -1.39 3.94
CA ASN A 27 0.40 -0.72 4.24
C ASN A 27 1.36 -0.86 3.06
N VAL A 28 1.54 0.19 2.29
CA VAL A 28 2.41 0.13 1.12
C VAL A 28 3.87 0.39 1.46
N MET A 29 4.18 0.78 2.70
CA MET A 29 5.55 1.12 3.13
C MET A 29 6.39 -0.10 3.50
N TYR A 30 5.74 -1.13 4.07
CA TYR A 30 6.41 -2.30 4.64
C TYR A 30 5.82 -3.64 4.17
N ASP A 31 4.67 -3.65 3.50
CA ASP A 31 4.08 -4.88 3.00
C ASP A 31 4.77 -5.31 1.69
N PRO A 32 5.50 -6.45 1.66
CA PRO A 32 6.15 -6.94 0.46
C PRO A 32 5.17 -7.35 -0.65
N LYS A 33 3.87 -7.52 -0.35
CA LYS A 33 2.82 -7.82 -1.33
C LYS A 33 2.16 -6.56 -1.90
N ASN A 34 2.34 -5.40 -1.26
CA ASN A 34 1.71 -4.12 -1.63
C ASN A 34 2.70 -2.95 -1.63
N CYS A 35 3.97 -3.20 -1.94
CA CYS A 35 5.03 -2.23 -1.79
C CYS A 35 4.93 -1.07 -2.80
N GLY A 36 4.79 0.15 -2.28
CA GLY A 36 4.59 1.36 -3.09
C GLY A 36 3.22 1.44 -3.78
N GLY A 37 2.34 0.46 -3.58
CA GLY A 37 1.01 0.46 -4.20
C GLY A 37 0.26 -0.85 -4.09
N CYS A 38 -1.03 -0.79 -4.41
CA CYS A 38 -1.92 -1.95 -4.40
C CYS A 38 -1.43 -3.06 -5.31
N LYS A 39 -1.37 -4.30 -4.80
CA LYS A 39 -0.94 -5.49 -5.56
C LYS A 39 0.47 -5.35 -6.18
N LYS A 40 1.30 -4.44 -5.67
CA LYS A 40 2.70 -4.31 -6.06
C LYS A 40 3.56 -5.20 -5.18
N ARG A 41 3.71 -6.46 -5.60
CA ARG A 41 4.57 -7.40 -4.88
C ARG A 41 6.04 -7.22 -5.29
N CYS A 42 6.93 -7.14 -4.32
CA CYS A 42 8.37 -7.14 -4.54
C CYS A 42 8.86 -8.50 -5.06
N LYS A 43 9.96 -8.52 -5.81
CA LYS A 43 10.58 -9.78 -6.28
C LYS A 43 10.95 -10.66 -5.08
N LYS A 44 10.92 -11.99 -5.27
CA LYS A 44 11.37 -12.93 -4.23
C LYS A 44 12.81 -12.56 -3.80
N GLY A 45 13.00 -12.37 -2.50
CA GLY A 45 14.29 -11.96 -1.92
C GLY A 45 14.44 -10.45 -1.62
N THR A 46 13.48 -9.62 -2.04
CA THR A 46 13.51 -8.17 -1.76
C THR A 46 12.50 -7.78 -0.68
N PHE A 47 12.91 -6.85 0.19
CA PHE A 47 12.05 -6.32 1.25
C PHE A 47 11.31 -5.08 0.76
N CYS A 48 10.14 -4.81 1.31
CA CYS A 48 9.50 -3.52 1.12
C CYS A 48 9.97 -2.58 2.22
N GLN A 49 10.62 -1.49 1.83
CA GLN A 49 11.10 -0.48 2.76
C GLN A 49 10.75 0.90 2.22
N TYR A 50 10.09 1.72 3.05
CA TYR A 50 9.64 3.07 2.69
C TYR A 50 8.85 3.15 1.38
N GLY A 51 8.10 2.10 1.04
CA GLY A 51 7.30 2.07 -0.20
C GLY A 51 8.10 1.72 -1.45
N MET A 52 9.33 1.27 -1.28
CA MET A 52 10.20 0.82 -2.36
C MET A 52 10.64 -0.61 -2.09
N CYS A 53 10.64 -1.44 -3.13
CA CYS A 53 11.28 -2.74 -3.02
C CYS A 53 12.79 -2.51 -2.93
N SER A 54 13.37 -2.73 -1.76
CA SER A 54 14.80 -2.62 -1.54
C SER A 54 15.50 -3.63 -2.46
N TYR A 55 16.48 -3.17 -3.24
CA TYR A 55 17.35 -4.05 -3.99
C TYR A 55 18.34 -4.68 -3.01
N ALA A 56 18.06 -5.90 -2.57
CA ALA A 56 19.04 -6.77 -1.95
C ALA A 56 19.65 -7.67 -3.03
#